data_AF-A0A068V8D5-F1
#
_entry.id   AF-A0A068V8D5-F1
#
_cell.length_a   1.000
_cell.length_b   1.000
_cell.length_c   1.000
_cell.angle_alpha   90.00
_cell.angle_beta   90.00
_cell.angle_gamma   90.00
#
_symmetry.space_group_name_H-M   'P 1'
#
loop_
_entity.id
_entity.type
_entity.pdbx_description
1 polymer ?
#
loop_
_entity_poly.entity_id
_entity_poly.type
_entity_poly.pdbx_seq_one_letter_code
_entity_poly.pdbx_strand_id
1 'polypeptide(L)'
;MEQILHRKGGEDEESYAKNSTFQRSVFMNVNHALNRSIREFCEANLPEAECIRVADLECASGPNTLLAVESIIDSINRECHNMNILKLPNIQVFLNDLMSNDFNSIFKLLPSFY
;
A
#
# COMPACT_ATOMS: atom_id res chain seq x y z
N MET A 1 -9.04 1.51 -25.31
CA MET A 1 -8.25 0.26 -25.47
C MET A 1 -7.59 -0.18 -24.16
N GLU A 2 -7.47 0.69 -23.14
CA GLU A 2 -6.89 0.33 -21.82
C GLU A 2 -7.80 -0.55 -20.93
N GLN A 3 -9.09 -0.69 -21.23
CA GLN A 3 -10.04 -1.45 -20.41
C GLN A 3 -9.86 -2.99 -20.45
N ILE A 4 -8.91 -3.51 -21.24
CA ILE A 4 -8.74 -4.96 -21.45
C ILE A 4 -7.46 -5.49 -20.76
N LEU A 5 -6.48 -4.63 -20.51
CA LEU A 5 -5.20 -5.05 -19.91
C LEU A 5 -5.30 -5.05 -18.39
N HIS A 6 -5.36 -6.23 -17.77
CA HIS A 6 -5.32 -6.38 -16.32
C HIS A 6 -4.46 -7.58 -15.94
N ARG A 7 -3.96 -7.59 -14.70
CA ARG A 7 -3.27 -8.76 -14.15
C ARG A 7 -4.27 -9.90 -13.99
N LYS A 8 -3.79 -11.14 -14.10
CA LYS A 8 -4.64 -12.32 -13.89
C LYS A 8 -5.11 -12.37 -12.43
N GLY A 9 -6.39 -12.11 -12.21
CA GLY A 9 -7.02 -12.21 -10.90
C GLY A 9 -7.18 -13.65 -10.42
N GLY A 10 -7.82 -13.83 -9.26
CA GLY A 10 -8.07 -15.13 -8.64
C GLY A 10 -6.99 -15.58 -7.67
N GLU A 11 -7.16 -16.82 -7.18
CA GLU A 11 -6.34 -17.45 -6.13
C GLU A 11 -5.67 -18.76 -6.62
N ASP A 12 -5.82 -19.09 -7.90
CA ASP A 12 -5.22 -20.29 -8.51
C ASP A 12 -3.71 -20.14 -8.76
N GLU A 13 -3.04 -21.24 -9.14
CA GLU A 13 -1.58 -21.26 -9.36
C GLU A 13 -1.10 -20.37 -10.51
N GLU A 14 -2.00 -19.92 -11.37
CA GLU A 14 -1.67 -19.01 -12.49
C GLU A 14 -2.00 -17.55 -12.15
N SER A 15 -2.64 -17.30 -11.01
CA SER A 15 -3.00 -15.96 -10.55
C SER A 15 -1.77 -15.09 -10.33
N TYR A 16 -1.94 -13.78 -10.52
CA TYR A 16 -0.92 -12.80 -10.23
C TYR A 16 -0.52 -12.81 -8.74
N ALA A 17 -1.47 -13.09 -7.84
CA ALA A 17 -1.21 -13.19 -6.40
C ALA A 17 -0.11 -14.23 -6.08
N LYS A 18 -0.05 -15.33 -6.82
CA LYS A 18 0.97 -16.40 -6.65
C LYS A 18 2.22 -16.23 -7.53
N ASN A 19 2.17 -15.41 -8.58
CA ASN A 19 3.25 -15.24 -9.56
C ASN A 19 3.87 -13.84 -9.58
N SER A 20 3.74 -13.06 -8.51
CA SER A 20 4.20 -11.66 -8.42
C SER A 20 5.44 -11.46 -7.54
N THR A 21 6.29 -12.50 -7.43
CA THR A 21 7.50 -12.49 -6.60
C THR A 21 8.51 -11.45 -7.08
N PHE A 22 8.64 -11.24 -8.39
CA PHE A 22 9.53 -10.22 -8.96
C PHE A 22 9.13 -8.81 -8.52
N GLN A 23 7.83 -8.47 -8.63
CA GLN A 23 7.32 -7.16 -8.22
C GLN A 23 7.48 -6.94 -6.72
N ARG A 24 7.30 -7.98 -5.90
CA ARG A 24 7.61 -7.92 -4.47
C ARG A 24 9.08 -7.61 -4.21
N SER A 25 10.00 -8.26 -4.92
CA SER A 25 11.44 -7.98 -4.80
C SER A 25 11.80 -6.56 -5.21
N VAL A 26 11.19 -6.05 -6.29
CA VAL A 26 11.35 -4.65 -6.69
C VAL A 26 10.86 -3.71 -5.59
N PHE A 27 9.68 -3.96 -5.02
CA PHE A 27 9.16 -3.19 -3.89
C PHE A 27 10.15 -3.16 -2.72
N MET A 28 10.68 -4.32 -2.30
CA MET A 28 11.66 -4.39 -1.20
C MET A 28 12.91 -3.54 -1.48
N ASN A 29 13.40 -3.51 -2.73
CA ASN A 29 14.55 -2.71 -3.11
C ASN A 29 14.28 -1.20 -3.08
N VAL A 30 13.05 -0.77 -3.43
CA VAL A 30 12.69 0.66 -3.43
C VAL A 30 12.16 1.14 -2.07
N ASN A 31 11.85 0.22 -1.14
CA ASN A 31 11.22 0.55 0.14
C ASN A 31 12.07 1.52 0.98
N HIS A 32 13.40 1.47 0.87
CA HIS A 32 14.26 2.45 1.53
C HIS A 32 14.04 3.88 1.01
N ALA A 33 13.89 4.06 -0.31
CA ALA A 33 13.59 5.37 -0.90
C ALA A 33 12.17 5.85 -0.55
N LEU A 34 11.21 4.91 -0.50
CA LEU A 34 9.85 5.20 -0.03
C LEU A 34 9.87 5.70 1.42
N ASN A 35 10.55 5.00 2.32
CA ASN A 35 10.63 5.37 3.74
C ASN A 35 11.30 6.74 3.96
N ARG A 36 12.31 7.09 3.14
CA ARG A 36 12.88 8.44 3.14
C ARG A 36 11.83 9.49 2.75
N SER A 37 11.08 9.23 1.69
CA SER A 37 10.04 10.15 1.20
C SER A 37 8.91 10.33 2.22
N ILE A 38 8.50 9.25 2.89
CA ILE A 38 7.52 9.30 3.99
C ILE A 38 8.04 10.15 5.14
N ARG A 39 9.32 10.01 5.50
CA ARG A 39 9.92 10.82 6.56
C ARG A 39 9.89 12.31 6.22
N GLU A 40 10.32 12.69 5.02
CA GLU A 40 10.29 14.09 4.57
C GLU A 40 8.85 14.64 4.54
N PHE A 41 7.89 13.83 4.08
CA PHE A 41 6.47 14.17 4.14
C PHE A 41 5.98 14.38 5.58
N CYS A 42 6.33 13.46 6.49
CA CYS A 42 5.94 13.52 7.89
C CYS A 42 6.52 14.76 8.60
N GLU A 43 7.80 15.08 8.36
CA GLU A 43 8.48 16.25 8.92
C GLU A 43 7.76 17.55 8.53
N ALA A 44 7.20 17.61 7.32
CA ALA A 44 6.50 18.77 6.80
C ALA A 44 5.02 18.86 7.20
N ASN A 45 4.33 17.73 7.46
CA ASN A 45 2.86 17.70 7.51
C ASN A 45 2.26 17.15 8.81
N LEU A 46 2.95 16.28 9.56
CA LEU A 46 2.38 15.61 10.74
C LEU A 46 1.93 16.53 11.88
N PRO A 47 2.63 17.64 12.21
CA PRO A 47 2.27 18.46 13.38
C PRO A 47 0.82 18.97 13.38
N GLU A 48 0.19 19.10 12.21
CA GLU A 48 -1.18 19.61 12.04
C GLU A 48 -2.13 18.58 11.40
N ALA A 49 -1.65 17.39 11.06
CA ALA A 49 -2.43 16.42 10.30
C ALA A 49 -3.44 15.66 11.19
N GLU A 50 -4.73 15.80 10.89
CA GLU A 50 -5.76 14.93 11.47
C GLU A 50 -5.89 13.60 10.70
N CYS A 51 -5.53 13.60 9.41
CA CYS A 51 -5.61 12.43 8.55
C CYS A 51 -4.55 12.48 7.44
N ILE A 52 -3.83 11.37 7.27
CA ILE A 52 -2.94 11.13 6.12
C ILE A 52 -3.68 10.26 5.11
N ARG A 53 -3.63 10.66 3.85
CA ARG A 53 -4.24 9.94 2.73
C ARG A 53 -3.15 9.36 1.83
N VAL A 54 -3.24 8.06 1.59
CA VAL A 54 -2.29 7.31 0.75
C VAL A 54 -3.06 6.69 -0.40
N ALA A 55 -2.54 6.79 -1.62
CA ALA A 55 -3.10 6.10 -2.77
C ALA A 55 -2.05 5.16 -3.39
N ASP A 56 -2.38 3.88 -3.49
CA ASP A 56 -1.62 2.91 -4.28
C ASP A 56 -2.27 2.81 -5.67
N LEU A 57 -1.55 3.24 -6.70
CA LEU A 57 -2.03 3.31 -8.08
C LEU A 57 -1.51 2.09 -8.84
N GLU A 58 -2.39 1.44 -9.60
CA GLU A 58 -2.11 0.15 -10.25
C GLU A 58 -1.81 -0.95 -9.20
N CYS A 59 -2.64 -1.00 -8.16
CA CYS A 59 -2.45 -1.88 -6.99
C CYS A 59 -2.49 -3.38 -7.32
N ALA A 60 -2.99 -3.75 -8.50
CA ALA A 60 -3.22 -5.10 -8.96
C ALA A 60 -4.07 -5.92 -7.96
N SER A 61 -3.95 -7.25 -7.99
CA SER A 61 -4.65 -8.17 -7.11
C SER A 61 -3.69 -8.93 -6.20
N GLY A 62 -4.15 -9.31 -5.01
CA GLY A 62 -3.38 -10.16 -4.09
C GLY A 62 -2.57 -9.38 -3.04
N PRO A 63 -1.60 -10.03 -2.37
CA PRO A 63 -1.07 -9.55 -1.09
C PRO A 63 -0.05 -8.40 -1.21
N ASN A 64 0.52 -8.15 -2.39
CA ASN A 64 1.62 -7.20 -2.52
C ASN A 64 1.20 -5.75 -2.23
N THR A 65 -0.02 -5.33 -2.63
CA THR A 65 -0.52 -3.99 -2.30
C THR A 65 -0.68 -3.82 -0.79
N LEU A 66 -1.21 -4.81 -0.08
CA LEU A 66 -1.36 -4.77 1.38
C LEU A 66 0.00 -4.73 2.10
N LEU A 67 1.00 -5.45 1.60
CA LEU A 67 2.37 -5.38 2.12
C LEU A 67 2.98 -3.98 1.94
N ALA A 68 2.71 -3.32 0.81
CA ALA A 68 3.16 -1.94 0.61
C ALA A 68 2.46 -0.98 1.58
N VAL A 69 1.15 -1.14 1.76
CA VAL A 69 0.35 -0.37 2.71
C VAL A 69 0.83 -0.54 4.15
N GLU A 70 1.13 -1.78 4.57
CA GLU A 70 1.72 -2.08 5.88
C GLU A 70 3.01 -1.28 6.11
N SER A 71 3.94 -1.37 5.16
CA SER A 71 5.23 -0.67 5.24
C SER A 71 5.08 0.86 5.32
N ILE A 72 4.06 1.41 4.65
CA ILE A 72 3.74 2.84 4.69
C ILE A 72 3.18 3.21 6.07
N ILE A 73 2.20 2.46 6.57
CA ILE A 73 1.59 2.68 7.89
C ILE A 73 2.66 2.61 8.99
N ASP A 74 3.49 1.56 8.96
CA ASP A 74 4.58 1.38 9.93
C ASP A 74 5.58 2.53 9.90
N SER A 75 5.90 3.02 8.70
CA SER A 75 6.81 4.16 8.56
C SER A 75 6.19 5.45 9.08
N ILE A 76 4.93 5.73 8.79
CA ILE A 76 4.21 6.89 9.35
C ILE A 76 4.16 6.81 10.88
N ASN A 77 3.81 5.65 11.43
CA ASN A 77 3.75 5.42 12.88
C ASN A 77 5.12 5.63 13.55
N ARG A 78 6.18 5.13 12.94
CA ARG A 78 7.56 5.34 13.41
C ARG A 78 7.94 6.82 13.43
N GLU A 79 7.60 7.57 12.39
CA GLU A 79 7.90 9.01 12.37
C GLU A 79 7.04 9.81 13.36
N CYS A 80 5.77 9.43 13.56
CA CYS A 80 4.94 9.99 14.62
C CYS A 80 5.59 9.80 16.00
N HIS A 81 6.12 8.61 16.28
CA HIS A 81 6.85 8.31 17.51
C HIS A 81 8.13 9.15 17.62
N ASN A 82 8.95 9.22 16.56
CA ASN A 82 10.19 10.00 16.54
C ASN A 82 9.96 11.50 16.79
N MET A 83 8.82 12.02 16.36
CA MET A 83 8.43 13.43 16.50
C MET A 83 7.64 13.73 17.78
N ASN A 84 7.39 12.73 18.63
CA ASN A 84 6.54 12.84 19.83
C ASN A 84 5.12 13.36 19.51
N ILE A 85 4.55 12.94 18.38
CA ILE A 85 3.16 13.23 18.03
C ILE A 85 2.25 12.48 19.01
N LEU A 86 1.57 13.24 19.89
CA LEU A 86 0.72 12.67 20.95
C LEU A 86 -0.60 12.10 20.42
N LYS A 87 -1.14 12.67 19.34
CA LYS A 87 -2.38 12.23 18.70
C LYS A 87 -2.06 11.71 17.31
N LEU A 88 -2.05 10.40 17.15
CA LEU A 88 -1.82 9.76 15.86
C LEU A 88 -2.89 10.18 14.85
N PRO A 89 -2.51 10.54 13.61
CA PRO A 89 -3.46 10.85 12.55
C PRO A 89 -4.19 9.58 12.11
N ASN A 90 -5.42 9.73 11.63
CA ASN A 90 -6.07 8.64 10.90
C ASN A 90 -5.32 8.39 9.58
N ILE A 91 -5.11 7.14 9.21
CA ILE A 91 -4.53 6.79 7.91
C ILE A 91 -5.65 6.24 7.03
N GLN A 92 -5.88 6.90 5.89
CA GLN A 92 -6.85 6.47 4.90
C GLN A 92 -6.13 6.04 3.63
N VAL A 93 -6.36 4.80 3.22
CA VAL A 93 -5.69 4.19 2.08
C VAL A 93 -6.69 3.99 0.94
N PHE A 94 -6.31 4.42 -0.25
CA PHE A 94 -7.04 4.22 -1.50
C PHE A 94 -6.27 3.24 -2.37
N LEU A 95 -6.91 2.12 -2.71
CA LEU A 95 -6.35 1.13 -3.64
C LEU A 95 -7.03 1.35 -4.99
N ASN A 96 -6.25 1.76 -5.99
CA ASN A 96 -6.76 2.14 -7.30
C ASN A 96 -6.15 1.25 -8.39
N ASP A 97 -7.02 0.72 -9.25
CA ASP A 97 -6.66 -0.01 -10.46
C ASP A 97 -7.81 0.13 -11.46
N LEU A 98 -7.65 -0.45 -12.65
CA LEU A 98 -8.71 -0.54 -13.65
C LEU A 98 -9.92 -1.30 -13.10
N MET A 99 -11.10 -0.98 -13.64
CA MET A 99 -12.38 -1.59 -13.23
C MET A 99 -12.41 -3.13 -13.37
N SER A 100 -11.56 -3.69 -14.23
CA SER A 100 -11.42 -5.13 -14.45
C SER A 100 -10.52 -5.83 -13.42
N ASN A 101 -9.89 -5.10 -12.51
CA ASN A 101 -9.04 -5.69 -11.47
C ASN A 101 -9.87 -6.50 -10.47
N ASP A 102 -9.26 -7.54 -9.92
CA ASP A 102 -9.89 -8.40 -8.91
C ASP A 102 -9.76 -7.79 -7.50
N PHE A 103 -10.55 -6.74 -7.24
CA PHE A 103 -10.62 -6.13 -5.91
C PHE A 103 -11.20 -7.09 -4.85
N ASN A 104 -12.01 -8.06 -5.26
CA ASN A 104 -12.58 -9.04 -4.32
C ASN A 104 -11.46 -9.86 -3.65
N SER A 105 -10.41 -10.23 -4.39
CA SER A 105 -9.28 -10.93 -3.79
C SER A 105 -8.59 -10.08 -2.71
N ILE A 106 -8.50 -8.75 -2.90
CA ILE A 106 -7.93 -7.84 -1.90
C ILE A 106 -8.86 -7.75 -0.69
N PHE A 107 -10.17 -7.54 -0.92
CA PHE A 107 -11.14 -7.41 0.17
C PHE A 107 -11.24 -8.65 1.05
N LYS A 108 -11.06 -9.85 0.48
CA LYS A 108 -10.96 -11.10 1.25
C LYS A 108 -9.73 -11.17 2.16
N LEU A 109 -8.64 -10.49 1.81
CA LEU A 109 -7.42 -10.45 2.60
C LEU A 109 -7.48 -9.40 3.72
N LEU A 110 -8.32 -8.37 3.59
CA LEU A 110 -8.43 -7.30 4.59
C LEU A 110 -8.70 -7.82 6.01
N PRO A 111 -9.59 -8.79 6.28
CA PRO A 111 -9.79 -9.34 7.62
C PRO A 111 -8.57 -9.94 8.30
N SER A 112 -7.57 -10.37 7.53
CA SER A 112 -6.30 -10.88 8.07
C SER A 112 -5.24 -9.79 8.19
N PHE A 113 -5.49 -8.60 7.63
CA PHE A 113 -4.59 -7.47 7.61
C PHE A 113 -4.78 -6.54 8.82
N TYR A 114 -6.01 -6.42 9.34
CA TYR A 114 -6.33 -5.61 10.52
C TYR A 114 -6.55 -6.42 11.79
#